data_AF-A0A1Y1QAI3-F1
#
_entry.id   AF-A0A1Y1QAI3-F1
#
_cell.length_a   1.000
_cell.length_b   1.000
_cell.length_c   1.000
_cell.angle_alpha   90.00
_cell.angle_beta   90.00
_cell.angle_gamma   90.00
#
_symmetry.space_group_name_H-M   'P 1'
#
loop_
_entity.id
_entity.type
_entity.pdbx_description
1 polymer ?
#
loop_
_entity_poly.entity_id
_entity_poly.type
_entity_poly.pdbx_seq_one_letter_code
_entity_poly.pdbx_strand_id
1 'polypeptide(L)'
;MQTTIRRALSVTFTLLLAGCGSGSDSGTTSNGDNTPSGNTASSAGRLVLLDPTRSNAVTPISNLQYWNAGNVSDANGNFTLPSGTTLQLYVGNQAPLAVPATTSVTQQNIASAICSQNADPTACTYNVAKNLEHFFLSLDSDHNSTNGIQLSLIATSLNMAWTVSPDQFASNLAQQLSAYGQTPSPIRANLVPYPLD
;
A
#
# COMPACT_ATOMS: atom_id res chain seq x y z
N MET A 1 -3.34 43.23 33.12
CA MET A 1 -2.31 43.13 32.06
C MET A 1 -2.94 42.46 30.84
N GLN A 2 -2.65 43.01 29.67
CA GLN A 2 -3.38 42.85 28.40
C GLN A 2 -3.47 41.43 27.85
N THR A 3 -4.67 41.09 27.41
CA THR A 3 -5.02 40.03 26.44
C THR A 3 -4.46 40.35 25.06
N THR A 4 -3.91 39.36 24.34
CA THR A 4 -3.68 39.47 22.89
C THR A 4 -4.16 38.21 22.18
N ILE A 5 -5.26 38.36 21.45
CA ILE A 5 -5.82 37.45 20.45
C ILE A 5 -5.09 37.71 19.13
N ARG A 6 -4.63 36.67 18.43
CA ARG A 6 -4.23 36.79 17.02
C ARG A 6 -5.01 35.77 16.18
N ARG A 7 -5.90 36.33 15.36
CA ARG A 7 -6.58 35.68 14.23
C ARG A 7 -5.64 35.72 13.01
N ALA A 8 -5.62 34.66 12.20
CA ALA A 8 -5.17 34.67 10.80
C ALA A 8 -5.99 33.59 10.07
N LEU A 9 -7.12 33.94 9.46
CA LEU A 9 -7.34 34.41 8.08
C LEU A 9 -7.08 33.33 7.03
N SER A 10 -8.21 32.82 6.53
CA SER A 10 -8.42 31.83 5.46
C SER A 10 -8.07 32.41 4.08
N VAL A 11 -7.55 31.57 3.16
CA VAL A 11 -7.60 31.83 1.72
C VAL A 11 -8.00 30.53 1.01
N THR A 12 -9.25 30.49 0.55
CA THR A 12 -9.83 29.46 -0.30
C THR A 12 -9.58 29.84 -1.76
N PHE A 13 -8.91 28.99 -2.53
CA PHE A 13 -8.66 29.20 -3.96
C PHE A 13 -9.48 28.17 -4.76
N THR A 14 -10.63 28.60 -5.26
CA THR A 14 -11.52 27.79 -6.12
C THR A 14 -11.33 28.24 -7.57
N LEU A 15 -10.78 27.38 -8.43
CA LEU A 15 -10.86 27.55 -9.88
C LEU A 15 -11.92 26.60 -10.45
N LEU A 16 -13.03 27.16 -10.92
CA LEU A 16 -13.89 26.53 -11.92
C LEU A 16 -13.43 27.00 -13.30
N LEU A 17 -12.94 26.09 -14.14
CA LEU A 17 -12.84 26.33 -15.58
C LEU A 17 -14.08 25.78 -16.27
N ALA A 18 -14.85 26.70 -16.85
CA ALA A 18 -15.91 26.43 -17.80
C ALA A 18 -15.31 26.05 -19.16
N GLY A 19 -15.82 24.98 -19.76
CA GLY A 19 -15.57 24.60 -21.15
C GLY A 19 -16.91 24.35 -21.84
N CYS A 20 -17.46 25.40 -22.46
CA CYS A 20 -18.60 25.36 -23.38
C CYS A 20 -18.03 25.22 -24.80
N GLY A 21 -18.26 24.07 -25.44
CA GLY A 21 -17.82 23.80 -26.81
C GLY A 21 -19.03 23.57 -27.71
N SER A 22 -19.30 24.57 -28.56
CA SER A 22 -20.33 24.60 -29.60
C SER A 22 -19.76 24.04 -30.92
N GLY A 23 -20.52 23.24 -31.67
CA GLY A 23 -20.11 22.78 -33.01
C GLY A 23 -21.11 21.84 -33.68
N SER A 24 -21.59 22.25 -34.86
CA SER A 24 -22.79 21.81 -35.57
C SER A 24 -22.65 20.60 -36.52
N ASP A 25 -23.82 19.99 -36.80
CA ASP A 25 -24.33 19.37 -38.04
C ASP A 25 -23.51 18.35 -38.86
N SER A 26 -24.09 17.15 -39.03
CA SER A 26 -24.59 16.60 -40.32
C SER A 26 -24.51 15.07 -40.35
N GLY A 27 -25.59 14.44 -40.81
CA GLY A 27 -25.89 13.04 -40.55
C GLY A 27 -25.12 12.00 -41.37
N THR A 28 -25.22 10.76 -40.89
CA THR A 28 -25.31 9.55 -41.73
C THR A 28 -25.83 8.41 -40.87
N THR A 29 -26.94 7.84 -41.29
CA THR A 29 -27.50 6.59 -40.77
C THR A 29 -26.55 5.44 -41.05
N SER A 30 -26.15 4.69 -40.02
CA SER A 30 -25.70 3.31 -40.16
C SER A 30 -25.98 2.57 -38.86
N ASN A 31 -26.76 1.51 -38.98
CA ASN A 31 -27.03 0.53 -37.93
C ASN A 31 -25.71 0.02 -37.34
N GLY A 32 -25.59 0.14 -36.01
CA GLY A 32 -24.60 -0.57 -35.22
C GLY A 32 -25.06 -0.50 -33.77
N ASP A 33 -25.32 -1.67 -33.17
CA ASP A 33 -25.53 -1.83 -31.75
C ASP A 33 -24.41 -1.13 -30.98
N ASN A 34 -24.69 0.08 -30.50
CA ASN A 34 -23.85 0.83 -29.59
C ASN A 34 -24.46 0.68 -28.19
N THR A 35 -24.22 -0.45 -27.54
CA THR A 35 -24.04 -0.37 -26.08
C THR A 35 -22.89 0.61 -25.84
N PRO A 36 -23.09 1.73 -25.13
CA PRO A 36 -21.97 2.55 -24.73
C PRO A 36 -21.17 1.72 -23.73
N SER A 37 -20.12 1.05 -24.20
CA SER A 37 -19.00 0.64 -23.37
C SER A 37 -18.37 1.93 -22.90
N GLY A 38 -18.94 2.51 -21.84
CA GLY A 38 -18.32 3.58 -21.09
C GLY A 38 -16.95 3.08 -20.69
N ASN A 39 -15.92 3.60 -21.35
CA ASN A 39 -14.54 3.46 -20.93
C ASN A 39 -14.43 4.14 -19.56
N THR A 40 -14.83 3.44 -18.49
CA THR A 40 -14.42 3.78 -17.13
C THR A 40 -12.92 3.59 -17.13
N ALA A 41 -12.18 4.71 -17.15
CA ALA A 41 -10.73 4.71 -17.10
C ALA A 41 -10.28 3.97 -15.84
N SER A 42 -9.93 2.70 -15.98
CA SER A 42 -9.44 1.89 -14.87
C SER A 42 -7.95 2.14 -14.69
N SER A 43 -7.53 2.52 -13.48
CA SER A 43 -6.11 2.59 -13.14
C SER A 43 -5.66 1.23 -12.61
N ALA A 44 -4.64 0.64 -13.23
CA ALA A 44 -4.09 -0.66 -12.83
C ALA A 44 -2.62 -0.53 -12.42
N GLY A 45 -2.17 -1.44 -11.57
CA GLY A 45 -0.79 -1.51 -11.12
C GLY A 45 -0.50 -2.83 -10.43
N ARG A 46 0.69 -2.93 -9.85
CA ARG A 46 1.17 -4.16 -9.22
C ARG A 46 1.72 -3.88 -7.83
N LEU A 47 1.30 -4.67 -6.86
CA LEU A 47 1.82 -4.71 -5.49
C LEU A 47 2.99 -5.67 -5.43
N VAL A 48 4.15 -5.17 -5.01
CA VAL A 48 5.39 -5.93 -4.98
C VAL A 48 6.19 -5.66 -3.71
N LEU A 49 6.92 -6.66 -3.24
CA LEU A 49 7.99 -6.52 -2.29
C LEU A 49 9.33 -6.55 -3.04
N LEU A 50 10.22 -5.61 -2.74
CA LEU A 50 11.64 -5.78 -3.06
C LEU A 50 12.24 -6.67 -1.98
N ASP A 51 12.39 -7.96 -2.28
CA ASP A 51 12.74 -8.99 -1.29
C ASP A 51 14.25 -8.96 -0.96
N PRO A 52 14.64 -8.51 0.24
CA PRO A 52 16.05 -8.40 0.60
C PRO A 52 16.75 -9.76 0.72
N THR A 53 16.00 -10.85 0.91
CA THR A 53 16.56 -12.21 1.01
C THR A 53 17.00 -12.77 -0.34
N ARG A 54 16.57 -12.13 -1.45
CA ARG A 54 16.87 -12.51 -2.83
C ARG A 54 17.42 -11.33 -3.64
N SER A 55 18.37 -10.60 -3.07
CA SER A 55 19.03 -9.47 -3.75
C SER A 55 18.05 -8.39 -4.25
N ASN A 56 17.02 -8.09 -3.45
CA ASN A 56 15.94 -7.17 -3.78
C ASN A 56 15.13 -7.59 -5.03
N ALA A 57 14.94 -8.90 -5.23
CA ALA A 57 14.10 -9.42 -6.29
C ALA A 57 12.67 -8.85 -6.17
N VAL A 58 12.10 -8.43 -7.30
CA VAL A 58 10.73 -7.91 -7.38
C VAL A 58 9.75 -9.07 -7.21
N THR A 59 9.11 -9.14 -6.06
CA THR A 59 8.28 -10.26 -5.64
C THR A 59 6.83 -9.83 -5.57
N PRO A 60 5.90 -10.41 -6.34
CA PRO A 60 4.50 -10.04 -6.25
C PRO A 60 3.94 -10.35 -4.87
N ILE A 61 3.03 -9.50 -4.40
CA ILE A 61 2.25 -9.74 -3.19
C ILE A 61 0.82 -10.05 -3.60
N SER A 62 0.42 -11.30 -3.40
CA SER A 62 -0.95 -11.77 -3.65
C SER A 62 -1.79 -11.76 -2.37
N ASN A 63 -3.11 -11.76 -2.53
CA ASN A 63 -4.08 -11.76 -1.44
C ASN A 63 -4.04 -10.51 -0.54
N LEU A 64 -3.41 -9.41 -0.99
CA LEU A 64 -3.44 -8.14 -0.25
C LEU A 64 -4.72 -7.38 -0.59
N GLN A 65 -5.50 -7.04 0.42
CA GLN A 65 -6.77 -6.37 0.25
C GLN A 65 -6.60 -4.89 -0.14
N TYR A 66 -7.36 -4.44 -1.15
CA TYR A 66 -7.27 -3.09 -1.70
C TYR A 66 -8.64 -2.51 -2.10
N TRP A 67 -8.73 -1.18 -2.26
CA TRP A 67 -9.92 -0.40 -2.62
C TRP A 67 -11.07 -0.54 -1.61
N ASN A 68 -11.75 -1.68 -1.62
CA ASN A 68 -12.84 -2.05 -0.72
C ASN A 68 -12.52 -3.40 -0.07
N ALA A 69 -13.05 -3.62 1.13
CA ALA A 69 -12.94 -4.93 1.76
C ALA A 69 -13.53 -6.02 0.87
N GLY A 70 -12.72 -7.05 0.58
CA GLY A 70 -13.05 -8.16 -0.32
C GLY A 70 -12.33 -8.16 -1.67
N ASN A 71 -11.83 -7.02 -2.16
CA ASN A 71 -10.97 -7.01 -3.35
C ASN A 71 -9.53 -7.31 -2.93
N VAL A 72 -8.91 -8.32 -3.52
CA VAL A 72 -7.54 -8.73 -3.21
C VAL A 72 -6.67 -8.77 -4.46
N SER A 73 -5.37 -8.49 -4.31
CA SER A 73 -4.41 -8.61 -5.40
C SER A 73 -4.32 -10.06 -5.91
N ASP A 74 -4.14 -10.22 -7.22
CA ASP A 74 -4.02 -11.54 -7.85
C ASP A 74 -2.67 -12.22 -7.53
N ALA A 75 -2.46 -13.43 -8.06
CA ALA A 75 -1.21 -14.19 -7.89
C ALA A 75 0.04 -13.44 -8.42
N ASN A 76 -0.15 -12.51 -9.35
CA ASN A 76 0.91 -11.66 -9.88
C ASN A 76 0.98 -10.32 -9.15
N GLY A 77 0.22 -10.12 -8.08
CA GLY A 77 0.14 -8.87 -7.32
C GLY A 77 -0.61 -7.75 -8.04
N ASN A 78 -1.31 -8.02 -9.15
CA ASN A 78 -2.01 -6.98 -9.87
C ASN A 78 -3.23 -6.49 -9.07
N PHE A 79 -3.52 -5.20 -9.23
CA PHE A 79 -4.77 -4.59 -8.79
C PHE A 79 -5.35 -3.75 -9.92
N THR A 80 -6.68 -3.58 -9.91
CA THR A 80 -7.38 -2.68 -10.83
C THR A 80 -8.37 -1.83 -10.04
N LEU A 81 -8.28 -0.51 -10.24
CA LEU A 81 -9.16 0.49 -9.65
C LEU A 81 -10.22 0.88 -10.69
N PRO A 82 -11.51 0.89 -10.33
CA PRO A 82 -12.59 1.30 -11.24
C PRO A 82 -12.43 2.76 -11.70
N SER A 83 -11.91 3.61 -10.83
CA SER A 83 -11.62 5.02 -11.08
C SER A 83 -10.73 5.59 -9.98
N GLY A 84 -9.82 6.50 -10.32
CA GLY A 84 -9.06 7.30 -9.35
C GLY A 84 -7.57 7.02 -9.34
N THR A 85 -6.82 7.91 -8.69
CA THR A 85 -5.34 7.90 -8.64
C THR A 85 -4.80 7.43 -7.29
N THR A 86 -5.67 6.99 -6.38
CA THR A 86 -5.29 6.57 -5.02
C THR A 86 -5.76 5.14 -4.78
N LEU A 87 -4.81 4.29 -4.43
CA LEU A 87 -5.02 2.93 -3.98
C LEU A 87 -5.27 2.95 -2.47
N GLN A 88 -6.43 2.46 -2.04
CA GLN A 88 -6.68 2.20 -0.61
C GLN A 88 -6.14 0.82 -0.27
N LEU A 89 -5.18 0.70 0.62
CA LEU A 89 -4.59 -0.59 1.02
C LEU A 89 -4.97 -0.94 2.45
N TYR A 90 -5.38 -2.19 2.66
CA TYR A 90 -5.65 -2.72 3.98
C TYR A 90 -4.47 -3.59 4.40
N VAL A 91 -3.57 -3.03 5.22
CA VAL A 91 -2.39 -3.73 5.73
C VAL A 91 -2.54 -3.90 7.24
N GLY A 92 -2.76 -5.12 7.71
CA GLY A 92 -3.21 -5.36 9.08
C GLY A 92 -4.68 -5.02 9.30
N ASN A 93 -5.09 -4.92 10.56
CA ASN A 93 -6.41 -4.47 11.01
C ASN A 93 -6.49 -2.93 11.15
N GLN A 94 -5.81 -2.22 10.27
CA GLN A 94 -5.77 -0.75 10.26
C GLN A 94 -6.84 -0.20 9.31
N ALA A 95 -7.17 1.08 9.48
CA ALA A 95 -7.96 1.81 8.49
C ALA A 95 -7.27 1.75 7.11
N PRO A 96 -8.03 1.83 6.01
CA PRO A 96 -7.43 1.81 4.67
C PRO A 96 -6.42 2.94 4.52
N LEU A 97 -5.22 2.57 4.07
CA LEU A 97 -4.13 3.48 3.79
C LEU A 97 -4.23 3.97 2.35
N ALA A 98 -4.34 5.28 2.17
CA ALA A 98 -4.27 5.92 0.87
C ALA A 98 -2.82 5.94 0.36
N VAL A 99 -2.52 5.18 -0.69
CA VAL A 99 -1.23 5.16 -1.39
C VAL A 99 -1.44 5.65 -2.82
N PRO A 100 -0.58 6.50 -3.38
CA PRO A 100 -0.67 6.85 -4.79
C PRO A 100 -0.68 5.60 -5.69
N ALA A 101 -1.64 5.51 -6.60
CA ALA A 101 -1.71 4.41 -7.54
C ALA A 101 -0.65 4.61 -8.63
N THR A 102 0.42 3.82 -8.54
CA THR A 102 1.50 3.75 -9.53
C THR A 102 1.48 2.39 -10.22
N THR A 103 2.24 2.25 -11.32
CA THR A 103 2.39 0.97 -12.04
C THR A 103 2.98 -0.13 -11.15
N SER A 104 3.85 0.24 -10.21
CA SER A 104 4.43 -0.63 -9.20
C SER A 104 4.37 0.06 -7.84
N VAL A 105 3.72 -0.58 -6.88
CA VAL A 105 3.59 -0.13 -5.48
C VAL A 105 4.44 -1.06 -4.62
N THR A 106 5.52 -0.50 -4.07
CA THR A 106 6.51 -1.20 -3.24
C THR A 106 6.29 -0.94 -1.75
N GLN A 107 7.01 -1.66 -0.88
CA GLN A 107 7.01 -1.37 0.56
C GLN A 107 7.42 0.08 0.88
N GLN A 108 8.26 0.70 0.04
CA GLN A 108 8.70 2.09 0.22
C GLN A 108 7.56 3.09 -0.06
N ASN A 109 6.68 2.79 -1.02
CA ASN A 109 5.53 3.64 -1.33
C ASN A 109 4.52 3.62 -0.17
N ILE A 110 4.28 2.44 0.39
CA ILE A 110 3.41 2.24 1.56
C ILE A 110 4.01 2.94 2.80
N ALA A 111 5.32 2.77 3.04
CA ALA A 111 6.01 3.41 4.15
C ALA A 111 5.96 4.93 4.07
N SER A 112 6.20 5.50 2.89
CA SER A 112 6.10 6.94 2.65
C SER A 112 4.70 7.48 2.95
N ALA A 113 3.64 6.72 2.62
CA ALA A 113 2.27 7.11 2.90
C ALA A 113 1.99 7.14 4.42
N ILE A 114 2.40 6.09 5.14
CA ILE A 114 2.26 5.99 6.61
C ILE A 114 3.02 7.11 7.33
N CYS A 115 4.21 7.45 6.85
CA CYS A 115 5.13 8.38 7.51
C CYS A 115 5.01 9.84 7.07
N SER A 116 4.09 10.15 6.16
CA SER A 116 3.95 11.49 5.55
C SER A 116 3.78 12.64 6.55
N GLN A 117 3.22 12.36 7.73
CA GLN A 117 2.98 13.33 8.80
C GLN A 117 3.88 13.12 10.02
N ASN A 118 4.88 12.24 9.95
CA ASN A 118 5.79 11.99 11.06
C ASN A 118 6.76 13.16 11.26
N ALA A 119 7.20 13.40 12.50
CA ALA A 119 8.18 14.44 12.82
C ALA A 119 9.56 14.17 12.18
N ASP A 120 9.94 12.89 12.04
CA ASP A 120 11.10 12.45 11.25
C ASP A 120 10.63 11.46 10.17
N PRO A 121 10.22 11.97 8.99
CA PRO A 121 9.73 11.13 7.90
C PRO A 121 10.76 10.11 7.42
N THR A 122 12.06 10.43 7.48
CA THR A 122 13.12 9.55 6.96
C THR A 122 13.29 8.34 7.86
N ALA A 123 13.47 8.55 9.17
CA ALA A 123 13.60 7.45 10.13
C ALA A 123 12.33 6.62 10.20
N CYS A 124 11.16 7.28 10.19
CA CYS A 124 9.87 6.59 10.15
C CYS A 124 9.77 5.69 8.90
N THR A 125 10.07 6.23 7.71
CA THR A 125 9.92 5.47 6.46
C THR A 125 10.85 4.27 6.44
N TYR A 126 12.08 4.41 6.94
CA TYR A 126 13.00 3.28 7.08
C TYR A 126 12.42 2.18 7.98
N ASN A 127 11.97 2.53 9.19
CA ASN A 127 11.40 1.57 10.13
C ASN A 127 10.15 0.90 9.56
N VAL A 128 9.22 1.68 8.99
CA VAL A 128 7.99 1.15 8.40
C VAL A 128 8.29 0.24 7.21
N ALA A 129 9.23 0.60 6.33
CA ALA A 129 9.60 -0.25 5.20
C ALA A 129 10.17 -1.59 5.67
N LYS A 130 11.05 -1.58 6.69
CA LYS A 130 11.56 -2.81 7.32
C LYS A 130 10.44 -3.61 7.97
N ASN A 131 9.53 -2.97 8.67
CA ASN A 131 8.40 -3.62 9.32
C ASN A 131 7.44 -4.26 8.29
N LEU A 132 7.23 -3.61 7.14
CA LEU A 132 6.48 -4.20 6.03
C LEU A 132 7.18 -5.42 5.44
N GLU A 133 8.51 -5.38 5.27
CA GLU A 133 9.30 -6.58 4.89
C GLU A 133 9.07 -7.70 5.92
N HIS A 134 9.16 -7.39 7.21
CA HIS A 134 8.90 -8.32 8.31
C HIS A 134 7.50 -8.93 8.25
N PHE A 135 6.51 -8.11 8.01
CA PHE A 135 5.13 -8.53 7.91
C PHE A 135 4.89 -9.44 6.70
N PHE A 136 5.24 -9.00 5.49
CA PHE A 136 4.93 -9.73 4.27
C PHE A 136 5.66 -11.08 4.19
N LEU A 137 6.94 -11.13 4.59
CA LEU A 137 7.71 -12.38 4.57
C LEU A 137 7.30 -13.36 5.68
N SER A 138 6.85 -12.87 6.84
CA SER A 138 6.39 -13.74 7.93
C SER A 138 5.01 -14.33 7.67
N LEU A 139 4.21 -13.68 6.83
CA LEU A 139 2.83 -14.08 6.50
C LEU A 139 2.70 -14.73 5.13
N ASP A 140 3.83 -14.94 4.45
CA ASP A 140 3.91 -15.73 3.25
C ASP A 140 3.58 -17.19 3.59
N SER A 141 2.41 -17.65 3.15
CA SER A 141 1.80 -18.88 3.65
C SER A 141 2.46 -20.17 3.18
N ASP A 142 3.16 -20.14 2.04
CA ASP A 142 3.83 -21.31 1.46
C ASP A 142 5.35 -21.16 1.37
N HIS A 143 5.89 -19.97 1.67
CA HIS A 143 7.32 -19.64 1.62
C HIS A 143 8.00 -20.07 0.31
N ASN A 144 7.24 -20.11 -0.78
CA ASN A 144 7.74 -20.62 -2.03
C ASN A 144 8.34 -19.47 -2.85
N SER A 145 9.66 -19.54 -3.02
CA SER A 145 10.43 -18.51 -3.72
C SER A 145 10.09 -18.36 -5.22
N THR A 146 9.27 -19.26 -5.76
CA THR A 146 8.90 -19.32 -7.19
C THR A 146 7.58 -18.62 -7.50
N ASN A 147 6.64 -18.51 -6.55
CA ASN A 147 5.26 -18.07 -6.79
C ASN A 147 4.86 -16.76 -6.06
N GLY A 148 5.84 -15.95 -5.66
CA GLY A 148 5.56 -14.67 -4.99
C GLY A 148 5.14 -14.86 -3.53
N ILE A 149 4.73 -13.77 -2.89
CA ILE A 149 4.23 -13.81 -1.50
C ILE A 149 2.74 -14.10 -1.54
N GLN A 150 2.33 -15.17 -0.88
CA GLN A 150 0.92 -15.52 -0.67
C GLN A 150 0.49 -15.18 0.74
N LEU A 151 -0.09 -13.97 0.91
CA LEU A 151 -0.49 -13.52 2.23
C LEU A 151 -1.56 -14.43 2.84
N SER A 152 -1.27 -14.91 4.06
CA SER A 152 -2.23 -15.61 4.89
C SER A 152 -3.45 -14.73 5.22
N LEU A 153 -4.62 -15.35 5.36
CA LEU A 153 -5.87 -14.64 5.70
C LEU A 153 -5.78 -13.85 7.02
N ILE A 154 -4.92 -14.30 7.95
CA ILE A 154 -4.69 -13.61 9.22
C ILE A 154 -4.02 -12.24 9.02
N ALA A 155 -3.40 -11.96 7.87
CA ALA A 155 -2.74 -10.69 7.61
C ALA A 155 -3.66 -9.48 7.83
N THR A 156 -4.96 -9.63 7.58
CA THR A 156 -5.95 -8.57 7.79
C THR A 156 -6.43 -8.41 9.23
N SER A 157 -6.14 -9.37 10.12
CA SER A 157 -6.59 -9.35 11.52
C SER A 157 -5.52 -8.86 12.51
N LEU A 158 -4.27 -8.70 12.08
CA LEU A 158 -3.16 -8.32 12.95
C LEU A 158 -3.13 -6.81 13.21
N ASN A 159 -3.01 -6.41 14.47
CA ASN A 159 -2.88 -5.02 14.86
C ASN A 159 -1.40 -4.59 14.84
N MET A 160 -0.97 -3.97 13.75
CA MET A 160 0.43 -3.65 13.54
C MET A 160 0.75 -2.21 13.92
N ALA A 161 1.76 -2.04 14.79
CA ALA A 161 2.35 -0.75 15.13
C ALA A 161 3.49 -0.44 14.16
N TRP A 162 3.18 0.10 12.98
CA TRP A 162 4.13 0.21 11.86
C TRP A 162 5.36 1.08 12.14
N THR A 163 5.25 2.09 13.00
CA THR A 163 6.28 3.12 13.19
C THR A 163 7.30 2.80 14.29
N VAL A 164 7.15 1.69 15.01
CA VAL A 164 8.09 1.26 16.05
C VAL A 164 9.39 0.74 15.44
N SER A 165 10.42 0.51 16.27
CA SER A 165 11.67 -0.07 15.79
C SER A 165 11.46 -1.49 15.23
N PRO A 166 12.28 -1.94 14.26
CA PRO A 166 12.16 -3.28 13.67
C PRO A 166 12.15 -4.42 14.69
N ASP A 167 12.98 -4.34 15.73
CA ASP A 167 13.03 -5.37 16.77
C ASP A 167 11.73 -5.43 17.58
N GLN A 168 11.19 -4.26 17.96
CA GLN A 168 9.92 -4.19 18.69
C GLN A 168 8.76 -4.67 17.81
N PHE A 169 8.80 -4.34 16.52
CA PHE A 169 7.81 -4.81 15.56
C PHE A 169 7.85 -6.32 15.41
N ALA A 170 9.03 -6.91 15.20
CA ALA A 170 9.20 -8.35 15.06
C ALA A 170 8.73 -9.10 16.31
N SER A 171 9.04 -8.58 17.50
CA SER A 171 8.54 -9.13 18.78
C SER A 171 7.01 -9.09 18.86
N ASN A 172 6.39 -7.96 18.50
CA ASN A 172 4.93 -7.81 18.53
C ASN A 172 4.24 -8.70 17.49
N LEU A 173 4.83 -8.81 16.29
CA LEU A 173 4.34 -9.71 15.24
C LEU A 173 4.41 -11.16 15.71
N ALA A 174 5.52 -11.56 16.34
CA ALA A 174 5.69 -12.90 16.92
C ALA A 174 4.65 -13.22 17.97
N GLN A 175 4.39 -12.28 18.88
CA GLN A 175 3.39 -12.45 19.90
C GLN A 175 1.99 -12.62 19.29
N GLN A 176 1.62 -11.81 18.30
CA GLN A 176 0.32 -11.93 17.66
C GLN A 176 0.19 -13.21 16.85
N LEU A 177 1.21 -13.60 16.08
CA LEU A 177 1.23 -14.84 15.31
C LEU A 177 1.11 -16.07 16.22
N SER A 178 1.74 -16.04 17.40
CA SER A 178 1.65 -17.13 18.38
C SER A 178 0.22 -17.38 18.87
N ALA A 179 -0.61 -16.33 18.93
CA ALA A 179 -2.03 -16.45 19.28
C ALA A 179 -2.84 -17.18 18.20
N TYR A 180 -2.33 -17.22 16.96
CA TYR A 180 -2.88 -17.99 15.84
C TYR A 180 -2.17 -19.34 15.65
N GLY A 181 -1.31 -19.76 16.59
CA GLY A 181 -0.53 -21.00 16.50
C GLY A 181 0.57 -20.96 15.43
N GLN A 182 0.94 -19.78 14.95
CA GLN A 182 1.99 -19.60 13.95
C GLN A 182 3.28 -19.09 14.61
N THR A 183 4.41 -19.63 14.18
CA THR A 183 5.73 -19.05 14.45
C THR A 183 6.11 -18.14 13.29
N PRO A 184 6.54 -16.90 13.53
CA PRO A 184 7.06 -16.05 12.46
C PRO A 184 8.19 -16.77 11.74
N SER A 185 8.19 -16.68 10.41
CA SER A 185 9.37 -17.07 9.67
C SER A 185 10.53 -16.16 10.11
N PRO A 186 11.67 -16.71 10.54
CA PRO A 186 12.83 -15.88 10.79
C PRO A 186 13.20 -15.28 9.44
N ILE A 187 12.96 -13.97 9.28
CA ILE A 187 13.75 -13.23 8.32
C ILE A 187 15.17 -13.48 8.73
N ARG A 188 15.91 -14.14 7.84
CA ARG A 188 17.35 -14.24 7.94
C ARG A 188 17.84 -12.81 7.89
N ALA A 189 17.86 -12.17 9.05
CA ALA A 189 18.69 -11.04 9.29
C ALA A 189 20.05 -11.54 8.82
N ASN A 190 20.58 -10.90 7.78
CA ASN A 190 21.99 -10.89 7.58
C ASN A 190 22.57 -10.16 8.80
N LEU A 191 22.53 -10.83 9.95
CA LEU A 191 23.36 -10.58 11.10
C LEU A 191 24.74 -10.92 10.56
N VAL A 192 25.35 -9.96 9.88
CA VAL A 192 26.79 -9.86 9.91
C VAL A 192 27.10 -9.79 11.40
N PRO A 193 27.78 -10.79 11.98
CA PRO A 193 28.27 -10.64 13.33
C PRO A 193 29.20 -9.43 13.26
N TYR A 194 28.89 -8.36 13.98
CA TYR A 194 29.92 -7.37 14.28
C TYR A 194 31.01 -8.14 15.04
N PRO A 195 32.25 -8.24 14.52
CA PRO A 195 33.34 -8.66 15.37
C PRO A 195 33.50 -7.58 16.44
N LEU A 196 33.43 -8.00 17.69
CA LEU A 196 33.99 -7.24 18.80
C LEU A 196 35.51 -7.37 18.67
N ASP A 197 36.15 -6.37 18.07
CA ASP A 197 37.56 -6.07 18.26
C ASP A 197 37.67 -4.67 18.90
#